data_AF-A0A2K1WTV0-F1
#
_entry.id   AF-A0A2K1WTV0-F1
#
_cell.length_a   1.000
_cell.length_b   1.000
_cell.length_c   1.000
_cell.angle_alpha   90.00
_cell.angle_beta   90.00
_cell.angle_gamma   90.00
#
_symmetry.space_group_name_H-M   'P 1'
#
loop_
_entity.id
_entity.type
_entity.pdbx_description
1 polymer ?
#
loop_
_entity_poly.entity_id
_entity_poly.type
_entity_poly.pdbx_seq_one_letter_code
_entity_poly.pdbx_strand_id
1 'polypeptide(L)'
;MLSCRKLKLNENIANIWPEFGTNGKNLIKVHHVLNHTSGLQNALANLREENPLLMADWDECLKWIAMSAPETEPGQEQLYHYLSFGWLCGGIIEHASGKKFQEILEEAIVRPLNIEGELYVGIPPGAESRLASLTLDEEDFSKLSKIASRPELPSTFQPENISQLVTAVPALFNMLNVRRAIIPGANGHCSARALARYYAALVDGGLVPPPHSSLSKPPLGTHPHILKFPSEITSKKQKGKKSKAAGSTSKKKGNGYELKMNHSKDFKDGGESNSDGYTRLANDSAGGSCSDASPPKGFAASENPRQNNAIRIFNNPEFMMSSWAWVNTGI
;
A
#
# COMPACT_ATOMS: atom_id res chain seq x y z
N MET A 1 11.94 -1.75 13.88
CA MET A 1 12.70 -3.03 13.92
C MET A 1 14.20 -2.82 14.01
N LEU A 2 14.84 -2.11 13.05
CA LEU A 2 16.26 -1.75 13.14
C LEU A 2 16.58 -0.89 14.38
N SER A 3 15.78 0.16 14.64
CA SER A 3 15.95 1.07 15.77
C SER A 3 15.85 0.39 17.14
N CYS A 4 15.05 -0.67 17.26
CA CYS A 4 14.93 -1.49 18.47
C CYS A 4 15.84 -2.74 18.43
N ARG A 5 16.81 -2.78 17.50
CA ARG A 5 17.82 -3.85 17.34
C ARG A 5 17.25 -5.26 17.13
N LYS A 6 15.99 -5.38 16.70
CA LYS A 6 15.36 -6.66 16.33
C LYS A 6 15.76 -7.15 14.94
N LEU A 7 16.42 -6.30 14.16
CA LEU A 7 16.89 -6.58 12.80
C LEU A 7 18.25 -5.92 12.62
N LYS A 8 19.16 -6.52 11.84
CA LYS A 8 20.43 -5.88 11.45
C LYS A 8 20.52 -5.77 9.93
N LEU A 9 21.04 -4.66 9.43
CA LEU A 9 21.20 -4.43 7.98
C LEU A 9 22.08 -5.48 7.29
N ASN A 10 23.11 -5.96 7.97
CA ASN A 10 24.07 -6.93 7.43
C ASN A 10 23.70 -8.39 7.69
N GLU A 11 22.53 -8.64 8.28
CA GLU A 11 22.04 -9.99 8.53
C GLU A 11 21.46 -10.61 7.25
N ASN A 12 21.76 -11.88 7.03
CA ASN A 12 21.18 -12.64 5.93
C ASN A 12 19.69 -12.85 6.21
N ILE A 13 18.85 -12.59 5.23
CA ILE A 13 17.39 -12.75 5.37
C ILE A 13 17.04 -14.20 5.68
N ALA A 14 17.79 -15.17 5.15
CA ALA A 14 17.61 -16.59 5.42
C ALA A 14 17.75 -16.96 6.92
N ASN A 15 18.41 -16.15 7.74
CA ASN A 15 18.47 -16.38 9.19
C ASN A 15 17.19 -15.95 9.92
N ILE A 16 16.41 -15.06 9.30
CA ILE A 16 15.17 -14.49 9.83
C ILE A 16 13.97 -15.25 9.26
N TRP A 17 13.99 -15.50 7.95
CA TRP A 17 12.97 -16.17 7.16
C TRP A 17 13.63 -17.35 6.41
N PRO A 18 13.68 -18.56 7.00
CA PRO A 18 14.44 -19.69 6.46
C PRO A 18 14.03 -20.10 5.03
N GLU A 19 12.73 -20.11 4.72
CA GLU A 19 12.19 -20.48 3.42
C GLU A 19 12.67 -19.54 2.31
N PHE A 20 12.97 -18.29 2.65
CA PHE A 20 13.56 -17.32 1.73
C PHE A 20 14.96 -17.75 1.25
N GLY A 21 15.72 -18.56 1.99
CA GLY A 21 17.08 -18.94 1.62
C GLY A 21 17.20 -19.80 0.34
N THR A 22 16.10 -20.33 -0.17
CA THR A 22 16.09 -21.21 -1.35
C THR A 22 16.50 -20.48 -2.65
N ASN A 23 16.79 -21.23 -3.73
CA ASN A 23 17.03 -20.69 -5.08
C ASN A 23 18.11 -19.59 -5.17
N GLY A 24 19.22 -19.77 -4.45
CA GLY A 24 20.37 -18.86 -4.50
C GLY A 24 20.27 -17.63 -3.61
N LYS A 25 19.25 -17.51 -2.75
CA LYS A 25 18.99 -16.31 -1.95
C LYS A 25 19.68 -16.28 -0.57
N ASN A 26 20.48 -17.30 -0.23
CA ASN A 26 21.16 -17.45 1.07
C ASN A 26 22.04 -16.25 1.48
N LEU A 27 22.61 -15.54 0.49
CA LEU A 27 23.53 -14.41 0.71
C LEU A 27 22.82 -13.05 0.67
N ILE A 28 21.51 -13.02 0.44
CA ILE A 28 20.77 -11.76 0.42
C ILE A 28 20.64 -11.24 1.85
N LYS A 29 21.14 -10.02 2.06
CA LYS A 29 21.08 -9.31 3.34
C LYS A 29 19.88 -8.38 3.37
N VAL A 30 19.47 -7.99 4.57
CA VAL A 30 18.39 -7.02 4.79
C VAL A 30 18.61 -5.74 3.97
N HIS A 31 19.82 -5.20 3.95
CA HIS A 31 20.08 -3.98 3.18
C HIS A 31 19.92 -4.14 1.67
N HIS A 32 20.18 -5.33 1.09
CA HIS A 32 19.96 -5.59 -0.34
C HIS A 32 18.48 -5.42 -0.73
N VAL A 33 17.56 -5.78 0.17
CA VAL A 33 16.12 -5.53 -0.06
C VAL A 33 15.81 -4.05 0.07
N LEU A 34 16.29 -3.40 1.15
CA LEU A 34 15.99 -2.00 1.45
C LEU A 34 16.54 -1.00 0.42
N ASN A 35 17.65 -1.33 -0.25
CA ASN A 35 18.26 -0.50 -1.27
C ASN A 35 17.94 -0.97 -2.71
N HIS A 36 17.02 -1.93 -2.88
CA HIS A 36 16.63 -2.49 -4.18
C HIS A 36 17.74 -3.21 -4.97
N THR A 37 18.71 -3.82 -4.30
CA THR A 37 19.78 -4.62 -4.94
C THR A 37 19.67 -6.12 -4.68
N SER A 38 18.50 -6.66 -4.30
CA SER A 38 18.34 -8.11 -4.07
C SER A 38 18.18 -8.95 -5.34
N GLY A 39 17.98 -8.32 -6.51
CA GLY A 39 17.68 -9.00 -7.77
C GLY A 39 16.25 -9.57 -7.87
N LEU A 40 15.34 -9.14 -6.99
CA LEU A 40 13.97 -9.67 -6.85
C LEU A 40 12.90 -8.68 -7.33
N GLN A 41 13.27 -7.73 -8.19
CA GLN A 41 12.38 -6.68 -8.70
C GLN A 41 11.11 -7.22 -9.38
N ASN A 42 11.20 -8.42 -9.97
CA ASN A 42 10.12 -9.08 -10.70
C ASN A 42 9.64 -10.39 -10.05
N ALA A 43 9.94 -10.63 -8.76
CA ALA A 43 9.64 -11.90 -8.09
C ALA A 43 8.13 -12.28 -8.06
N LEU A 44 7.22 -11.35 -8.38
CA LEU A 44 5.76 -11.57 -8.52
C LEU A 44 5.25 -11.41 -9.96
N ALA A 45 6.12 -11.28 -10.96
CA ALA A 45 5.72 -11.08 -12.35
C ALA A 45 4.88 -12.24 -12.88
N ASN A 46 5.34 -13.48 -12.69
CA ASN A 46 4.64 -14.69 -13.14
C ASN A 46 3.27 -14.85 -12.45
N LEU A 47 3.20 -14.64 -11.13
CA LEU A 47 1.93 -14.67 -10.39
C LEU A 47 0.91 -13.68 -10.99
N ARG A 48 1.36 -12.47 -11.35
CA ARG A 48 0.50 -11.46 -11.96
C ARG A 48 0.06 -11.85 -13.37
N GLU A 49 0.95 -12.43 -14.17
CA GLU A 49 0.65 -12.90 -15.52
C GLU A 49 -0.38 -14.04 -15.51
N GLU A 50 -0.28 -14.95 -14.54
CA GLU A 50 -1.26 -16.03 -14.35
C GLU A 50 -2.61 -15.50 -13.89
N ASN A 51 -2.63 -14.74 -12.80
CA ASN A 51 -3.85 -14.12 -12.28
C ASN A 51 -3.50 -12.93 -11.38
N PRO A 52 -3.74 -11.68 -11.83
CA PRO A 52 -3.40 -10.50 -11.04
C PRO A 52 -4.15 -10.46 -9.70
N LEU A 53 -5.32 -11.09 -9.57
CA LEU A 53 -6.06 -11.10 -8.31
C LEU A 53 -5.37 -11.91 -7.19
N LEU A 54 -4.42 -12.78 -7.53
CA LEU A 54 -3.61 -13.49 -6.53
C LEU A 54 -2.73 -12.54 -5.70
N MET A 55 -2.46 -11.32 -6.20
CA MET A 55 -1.77 -10.31 -5.40
C MET A 55 -2.55 -9.89 -4.16
N ALA A 56 -3.84 -10.21 -4.09
CA ALA A 56 -4.66 -9.95 -2.91
C ALA A 56 -4.43 -10.98 -1.78
N ASP A 57 -3.78 -12.11 -2.06
CA ASP A 57 -3.45 -13.14 -1.09
C ASP A 57 -2.02 -12.93 -0.57
N TRP A 58 -1.92 -12.50 0.69
CA TRP A 58 -0.66 -12.21 1.36
C TRP A 58 0.25 -13.44 1.44
N ASP A 59 -0.29 -14.56 1.92
CA ASP A 59 0.48 -15.77 2.19
C ASP A 59 0.92 -16.43 0.87
N GLU A 60 0.09 -16.38 -0.18
CA GLU A 60 0.47 -16.85 -1.50
C GLU A 60 1.62 -16.01 -2.07
N CYS A 61 1.53 -14.67 -2.02
CA CYS A 61 2.62 -13.82 -2.50
C CYS A 61 3.94 -14.07 -1.73
N LEU A 62 3.88 -14.30 -0.41
CA LEU A 62 5.08 -14.66 0.35
C LEU A 62 5.70 -15.98 -0.10
N LYS A 63 4.90 -17.00 -0.44
CA LYS A 63 5.41 -18.26 -1.02
C LYS A 63 6.09 -18.02 -2.36
N TRP A 64 5.48 -17.23 -3.24
CA TRP A 64 6.07 -16.88 -4.54
C TRP A 64 7.39 -16.12 -4.39
N ILE A 65 7.46 -15.17 -3.46
CA ILE A 65 8.71 -14.48 -3.09
C ILE A 65 9.76 -15.49 -2.60
N ALA A 66 9.39 -16.38 -1.67
CA ALA A 66 10.30 -17.40 -1.14
C ALA A 66 10.81 -18.35 -2.23
N MET A 67 9.98 -18.69 -3.22
CA MET A 67 10.35 -19.59 -4.33
C MET A 67 11.01 -18.90 -5.52
N SER A 68 11.05 -17.57 -5.57
CA SER A 68 11.71 -16.85 -6.65
C SER A 68 13.24 -17.03 -6.65
N ALA A 69 13.86 -16.83 -7.81
CA ALA A 69 15.31 -16.72 -7.95
C ALA A 69 15.68 -15.26 -8.29
N PRO A 70 16.81 -14.73 -7.78
CA PRO A 70 17.30 -13.42 -8.20
C PRO A 70 17.59 -13.38 -9.70
N GLU A 71 17.09 -12.37 -10.41
CA GLU A 71 17.41 -12.14 -11.83
C GLU A 71 18.81 -11.54 -12.00
N THR A 72 19.30 -10.86 -10.98
CA THR A 72 20.65 -10.29 -10.90
C THR A 72 21.34 -10.75 -9.63
N GLU A 73 22.68 -10.76 -9.63
CA GLU A 73 23.44 -11.11 -8.43
C GLU A 73 23.16 -10.09 -7.31
N PRO A 74 22.81 -10.54 -6.09
CA PRO A 74 22.53 -9.63 -4.99
C PRO A 74 23.67 -8.65 -4.70
N GLY A 75 23.36 -7.35 -4.80
CA GLY A 75 24.31 -6.25 -4.59
C GLY A 75 24.90 -5.67 -5.87
N GLN A 76 24.76 -6.32 -7.03
CA GLN A 76 25.38 -5.85 -8.28
C GLN A 76 24.58 -4.75 -8.99
N GLU A 77 23.24 -4.88 -9.03
CA GLU A 77 22.36 -3.95 -9.74
C GLU A 77 21.29 -3.39 -8.82
N GLN A 78 20.98 -2.10 -8.98
CA GLN A 78 19.90 -1.43 -8.26
C GLN A 78 18.68 -1.27 -9.16
N LEU A 79 17.72 -2.19 -9.04
CA LEU A 79 16.49 -2.19 -9.85
C LEU A 79 15.27 -2.05 -8.97
N TYR A 80 14.43 -1.05 -9.24
CA TYR A 80 13.30 -0.74 -8.35
C TYR A 80 12.31 -1.91 -8.21
N HIS A 81 12.10 -2.38 -6.99
CA HIS A 81 11.21 -3.50 -6.67
C HIS A 81 9.76 -3.02 -6.53
N TYR A 82 9.20 -2.41 -7.58
CA TYR A 82 7.94 -1.66 -7.57
C TYR A 82 6.77 -2.34 -6.84
N LEU A 83 6.64 -3.66 -6.95
CA LEU A 83 5.59 -4.42 -6.29
C LEU A 83 6.18 -5.32 -5.20
N SER A 84 7.17 -6.16 -5.54
CA SER A 84 7.76 -7.15 -4.63
C SER A 84 8.34 -6.55 -3.35
N PHE A 85 8.75 -5.28 -3.34
CA PHE A 85 9.28 -4.60 -2.15
C PHE A 85 8.36 -4.70 -0.93
N GLY A 86 7.04 -4.57 -1.14
CA GLY A 86 6.06 -4.61 -0.06
C GLY A 86 6.05 -5.94 0.68
N TRP A 87 6.06 -7.06 -0.07
CA TRP A 87 6.08 -8.40 0.50
C TRP A 87 7.47 -8.80 1.00
N LEU A 88 8.55 -8.35 0.35
CA LEU A 88 9.91 -8.56 0.85
C LEU A 88 10.08 -7.91 2.23
N CYS A 89 9.75 -6.62 2.36
CA CYS A 89 9.84 -5.94 3.65
C CYS A 89 8.86 -6.50 4.67
N GLY A 90 7.61 -6.74 4.26
CA GLY A 90 6.58 -7.27 5.14
C GLY A 90 6.90 -8.67 5.65
N GLY A 91 7.32 -9.59 4.77
CA GLY A 91 7.76 -10.92 5.15
C GLY A 91 8.93 -10.90 6.14
N ILE A 92 9.93 -10.05 5.91
CA ILE A 92 11.05 -9.86 6.84
C ILE A 92 10.57 -9.41 8.22
N ILE A 93 9.69 -8.40 8.30
CA ILE A 93 9.23 -7.88 9.59
C ILE A 93 8.26 -8.83 10.31
N GLU A 94 7.43 -9.59 9.58
CA GLU A 94 6.56 -10.61 10.19
C GLU A 94 7.41 -11.71 10.83
N HIS A 95 8.38 -12.27 10.10
CA HIS A 95 9.26 -13.31 10.63
C HIS A 95 10.16 -12.81 11.77
N ALA A 96 10.71 -11.59 11.66
CA ALA A 96 11.56 -11.02 12.70
C ALA A 96 10.79 -10.66 13.99
N SER A 97 9.48 -10.38 13.90
CA SER A 97 8.68 -9.95 15.05
C SER A 97 7.76 -11.02 15.61
N GLY A 98 7.41 -12.04 14.82
CA GLY A 98 6.34 -13.00 15.12
C GLY A 98 4.94 -12.41 15.04
N LYS A 99 4.76 -11.19 14.53
CA LYS A 99 3.48 -10.48 14.41
C LYS A 99 3.07 -10.33 12.96
N LYS A 100 1.76 -10.18 12.71
CA LYS A 100 1.25 -9.89 11.38
C LYS A 100 1.53 -8.45 10.97
N PHE A 101 1.67 -8.20 9.67
CA PHE A 101 2.02 -6.91 9.08
C PHE A 101 1.12 -5.79 9.60
N GLN A 102 -0.20 -6.01 9.62
CA GLN A 102 -1.14 -5.00 10.12
C GLN A 102 -0.96 -4.69 11.60
N GLU A 103 -0.66 -5.68 12.44
CA GLU A 103 -0.39 -5.44 13.86
C GLU A 103 0.86 -4.58 14.04
N ILE A 104 1.90 -4.84 13.24
CA ILE A 104 3.13 -4.03 13.26
C ILE A 104 2.85 -2.61 12.79
N LEU A 105 2.08 -2.43 11.71
CA LEU A 105 1.69 -1.12 11.20
C LEU A 105 0.92 -0.31 12.26
N GLU A 106 -0.05 -0.95 12.92
CA GLU A 106 -0.88 -0.34 13.95
C GLU A 106 -0.08 0.02 15.20
N GLU A 107 0.76 -0.89 15.67
CA GLU A 107 1.59 -0.70 16.87
C GLU A 107 2.72 0.30 16.68
N ALA A 108 3.39 0.27 15.53
CA ALA A 108 4.61 1.03 15.32
C ALA A 108 4.36 2.41 14.71
N ILE A 109 3.25 2.60 13.99
CA ILE A 109 3.02 3.81 13.20
C ILE A 109 1.66 4.42 13.52
N VAL A 110 0.56 3.70 13.30
CA VAL A 110 -0.80 4.30 13.30
C VAL A 110 -1.18 4.84 14.68
N ARG A 111 -1.14 3.99 15.71
CA ARG A 111 -1.54 4.40 17.07
C ARG A 111 -0.58 5.43 17.68
N PRO A 112 0.75 5.24 17.61
CA PRO A 112 1.67 6.22 18.20
C PRO A 112 1.61 7.61 17.55
N LEU A 113 1.20 7.71 16.28
CA LEU A 113 1.05 8.99 15.58
C LEU A 113 -0.34 9.60 15.69
N ASN A 114 -1.30 8.91 16.31
CA ASN A 114 -2.72 9.29 16.38
C ASN A 114 -3.32 9.57 14.99
N ILE A 115 -3.13 8.61 14.07
CA ILE A 115 -3.62 8.67 12.69
C ILE A 115 -4.58 7.51 12.38
N GLU A 116 -5.21 6.96 13.42
CA GLU A 116 -6.24 5.93 13.29
C GLU A 116 -7.34 6.41 12.35
N GLY A 117 -7.71 5.54 11.41
CA GLY A 117 -8.69 5.90 10.42
C GLY A 117 -8.17 6.83 9.32
N GLU A 118 -6.86 7.09 9.24
CA GLU A 118 -6.28 7.96 8.22
C GLU A 118 -5.13 7.32 7.44
N LEU A 119 -4.67 6.14 7.84
CA LEU A 119 -3.67 5.34 7.15
C LEU A 119 -4.12 3.87 7.18
N TYR A 120 -4.18 3.25 6.02
CA TYR A 120 -4.50 1.84 5.86
C TYR A 120 -3.60 1.19 4.80
N VAL A 121 -3.28 -0.08 5.02
CA VAL A 121 -2.80 -1.01 4.00
C VAL A 121 -3.68 -2.25 4.15
N GLY A 122 -4.69 -2.34 3.30
CA GLY A 122 -5.87 -3.18 3.54
C GLY A 122 -6.90 -2.45 4.41
N ILE A 123 -7.94 -1.93 3.77
CA ILE A 123 -9.00 -1.17 4.47
C ILE A 123 -9.88 -2.09 5.34
N PRO A 124 -10.33 -1.64 6.52
CA PRO A 124 -11.34 -2.36 7.28
C PRO A 124 -12.74 -2.15 6.68
N PRO A 125 -13.71 -3.02 7.00
CA PRO A 125 -15.12 -2.78 6.68
C PRO A 125 -15.61 -1.44 7.23
N GLY A 126 -16.40 -0.71 6.45
CA GLY A 126 -16.96 0.60 6.79
C GLY A 126 -16.11 1.79 6.33
N ALA A 127 -14.85 1.57 5.94
CA ALA A 127 -13.99 2.64 5.43
C ALA A 127 -14.30 3.03 3.97
N GLU A 128 -15.07 2.23 3.23
CA GLU A 128 -15.28 2.34 1.77
C GLU A 128 -15.83 3.70 1.36
N SER A 129 -16.76 4.25 2.14
CA SER A 129 -17.43 5.53 1.85
C SER A 129 -16.48 6.74 1.84
N ARG A 130 -15.29 6.61 2.42
CA ARG A 130 -14.30 7.69 2.52
C ARG A 130 -13.22 7.62 1.46
N LEU A 131 -13.23 6.59 0.61
CA LEU A 131 -12.17 6.36 -0.35
C LEU A 131 -12.46 7.11 -1.65
N ALA A 132 -11.44 7.79 -2.17
CA ALA A 132 -11.48 8.29 -3.53
C ALA A 132 -11.33 7.14 -4.53
N SER A 133 -11.99 7.28 -5.68
CA SER A 133 -11.77 6.42 -6.84
C SER A 133 -10.59 6.95 -7.65
N LEU A 134 -9.67 6.06 -8.00
CA LEU A 134 -8.60 6.38 -8.94
C LEU A 134 -9.21 6.58 -10.34
N THR A 135 -8.84 7.68 -10.98
CA THR A 135 -9.19 7.99 -12.37
C THR A 135 -7.92 8.33 -13.11
N LEU A 136 -7.89 8.07 -14.41
CA LEU A 136 -6.83 8.55 -15.29
C LEU A 136 -7.37 9.67 -16.15
N ASP A 137 -6.53 10.68 -16.37
CA ASP A 137 -6.72 11.64 -17.44
C ASP A 137 -5.66 11.46 -18.55
N GLU A 138 -5.88 12.12 -19.69
CA GLU A 138 -5.01 12.01 -20.87
C GLU A 138 -3.62 12.63 -20.64
N GLU A 139 -3.50 13.61 -19.75
CA GLU A 139 -2.24 14.27 -19.45
C GLU A 139 -1.33 13.36 -18.60
N ASP A 140 -1.89 12.69 -17.59
CA ASP A 140 -1.19 11.72 -16.75
C ASP A 140 -0.66 10.55 -17.56
N PHE A 141 -1.44 10.06 -18.53
CA PHE A 141 -1.00 9.01 -19.47
C PHE A 141 0.24 9.44 -20.28
N SER A 142 0.23 10.67 -20.79
CA SER A 142 1.34 11.25 -21.56
C SER A 142 2.61 11.46 -20.71
N LYS A 143 2.47 11.79 -19.42
CA LYS A 143 3.61 11.90 -18.49
C LYS A 143 4.21 10.53 -18.17
N LEU A 144 3.39 9.52 -17.89
CA LEU A 144 3.85 8.17 -17.51
C LEU A 144 4.64 7.48 -18.63
N SER A 145 4.17 7.61 -19.88
CA SER A 145 4.86 7.05 -21.05
C SER A 145 6.27 7.62 -21.27
N LYS A 146 6.57 8.81 -20.77
CA LYS A 146 7.93 9.41 -20.83
C LYS A 146 8.86 8.88 -19.72
N ILE A 147 8.29 8.48 -18.58
CA ILE A 147 9.06 7.93 -17.45
C ILE A 147 9.52 6.50 -17.76
N ALA A 148 8.69 5.75 -18.48
CA ALA A 148 8.93 4.40 -18.99
C ALA A 148 10.28 4.16 -19.66
N SER A 149 10.83 5.18 -20.32
CA SER A 149 12.02 5.05 -21.17
C SER A 149 13.33 5.07 -20.39
N ARG A 150 13.30 4.98 -19.05
CA ARG A 150 14.51 4.98 -18.21
C ARG A 150 15.10 3.58 -18.09
N PRO A 151 16.42 3.40 -18.30
CA PRO A 151 17.07 2.10 -18.26
C PRO A 151 17.07 1.43 -16.88
N GLU A 152 16.96 2.22 -15.80
CA GLU A 152 16.92 1.77 -14.40
C GLU A 152 15.57 1.13 -13.99
N LEU A 153 14.58 1.15 -14.89
CA LEU A 153 13.25 0.60 -14.59
C LEU A 153 13.21 -0.90 -14.89
N PRO A 154 12.43 -1.68 -14.12
CA PRO A 154 12.19 -3.10 -14.41
C PRO A 154 11.63 -3.30 -15.82
N SER A 155 11.94 -4.45 -16.41
CA SER A 155 11.43 -4.88 -17.74
C SER A 155 9.90 -4.83 -17.89
N THR A 156 9.15 -4.83 -16.80
CA THR A 156 7.69 -4.64 -16.82
C THR A 156 7.28 -3.23 -17.32
N PHE A 157 8.14 -2.22 -17.17
CA PHE A 157 7.88 -0.83 -17.56
C PHE A 157 8.33 -0.51 -19.00
N GLN A 158 8.52 -1.52 -19.85
CA GLN A 158 8.76 -1.28 -21.27
C GLN A 158 7.51 -0.66 -21.94
N PRO A 159 7.68 0.25 -22.91
CA PRO A 159 6.57 1.02 -23.50
C PRO A 159 5.40 0.17 -24.00
N GLU A 160 5.67 -1.02 -24.52
CA GLU A 160 4.67 -1.93 -25.10
C GLU A 160 3.68 -2.45 -24.04
N ASN A 161 4.14 -2.61 -22.79
CA ASN A 161 3.33 -3.14 -21.68
C ASN A 161 2.63 -2.04 -20.87
N ILE A 162 3.06 -0.78 -21.01
CA ILE A 162 2.58 0.33 -20.18
C ILE A 162 1.16 0.77 -20.50
N SER A 163 0.74 0.75 -21.77
CA SER A 163 -0.62 1.19 -22.12
C SER A 163 -1.69 0.32 -21.45
N GLN A 164 -1.46 -1.00 -21.43
CA GLN A 164 -2.33 -1.95 -20.74
C GLN A 164 -2.25 -1.77 -19.21
N LEU A 165 -1.04 -1.64 -18.66
CA LEU A 165 -0.84 -1.44 -17.23
C LEU A 165 -1.54 -0.17 -16.74
N VAL A 166 -1.34 0.95 -17.43
CA VAL A 166 -1.93 2.24 -17.07
C VAL A 166 -3.44 2.13 -17.08
N THR A 167 -4.06 1.60 -18.14
CA THR A 167 -5.53 1.50 -18.21
C THR A 167 -6.12 0.57 -17.15
N ALA A 168 -5.47 -0.57 -16.88
CA ALA A 168 -6.01 -1.61 -16.00
C ALA A 168 -5.78 -1.32 -14.50
N VAL A 169 -4.68 -0.66 -14.14
CA VAL A 169 -4.27 -0.45 -12.73
C VAL A 169 -5.29 0.34 -11.92
N PRO A 170 -5.81 1.52 -12.34
CA PRO A 170 -6.81 2.25 -11.57
C PRO A 170 -8.07 1.40 -11.33
N ALA A 171 -8.55 0.69 -12.35
CA ALA A 171 -9.71 -0.19 -12.22
C ALA A 171 -9.45 -1.30 -11.21
N LEU A 172 -8.30 -1.98 -11.30
CA LEU A 172 -7.88 -3.03 -10.39
C LEU A 172 -7.79 -2.52 -8.94
N PHE A 173 -7.08 -1.42 -8.69
CA PHE A 173 -6.93 -0.84 -7.35
C PHE A 173 -8.22 -0.18 -6.82
N ASN A 174 -9.19 0.09 -7.70
CA ASN A 174 -10.54 0.48 -7.29
C ASN A 174 -11.39 -0.71 -6.81
N MET A 175 -11.05 -1.95 -7.14
CA MET A 175 -11.81 -3.13 -6.72
C MET A 175 -11.75 -3.33 -5.19
N LEU A 176 -12.89 -3.64 -4.58
CA LEU A 176 -13.01 -3.73 -3.12
C LEU A 176 -12.09 -4.79 -2.51
N ASN A 177 -11.94 -5.95 -3.16
CA ASN A 177 -11.03 -7.00 -2.70
C ASN A 177 -9.57 -6.53 -2.70
N VAL A 178 -9.14 -5.77 -3.71
CA VAL A 178 -7.78 -5.20 -3.79
C VAL A 178 -7.57 -4.10 -2.76
N ARG A 179 -8.58 -3.26 -2.49
CA ARG A 179 -8.50 -2.25 -1.42
C ARG A 179 -8.42 -2.87 -0.03
N ARG A 180 -9.05 -4.04 0.18
CA ARG A 180 -9.02 -4.79 1.45
C ARG A 180 -7.76 -5.65 1.62
N ALA A 181 -7.07 -5.98 0.53
CA ALA A 181 -5.84 -6.77 0.58
C ALA A 181 -4.68 -6.00 1.22
N ILE A 182 -3.67 -6.73 1.70
CA ILE A 182 -2.43 -6.15 2.22
C ILE A 182 -1.41 -6.11 1.07
N ILE A 183 -1.23 -4.93 0.46
CA ILE A 183 -0.29 -4.73 -0.67
C ILE A 183 0.62 -3.54 -0.33
N PRO A 184 1.59 -3.71 0.59
CA PRO A 184 2.34 -2.60 1.18
C PRO A 184 3.14 -1.77 0.19
N GLY A 185 3.48 -2.35 -0.98
CA GLY A 185 4.20 -1.64 -2.04
C GLY A 185 3.32 -0.72 -2.89
N ALA A 186 1.99 -0.85 -2.87
CA ALA A 186 1.15 -0.20 -3.87
C ALA A 186 -0.27 0.22 -3.44
N ASN A 187 -0.88 -0.34 -2.38
CA ASN A 187 -2.29 -0.05 -2.03
C ASN A 187 -2.50 0.75 -0.73
N GLY A 188 -1.48 1.47 -0.27
CA GLY A 188 -1.61 2.35 0.89
C GLY A 188 -2.68 3.43 0.67
N HIS A 189 -3.68 3.48 1.55
CA HIS A 189 -4.68 4.55 1.57
C HIS A 189 -4.34 5.47 2.73
N CYS A 190 -4.00 6.73 2.46
CA CYS A 190 -3.72 7.68 3.51
C CYS A 190 -4.28 9.08 3.23
N SER A 191 -4.61 9.79 4.30
CA SER A 191 -4.87 11.23 4.21
C SER A 191 -3.54 11.99 4.10
N ALA A 192 -3.57 13.16 3.44
CA ALA A 192 -2.41 14.05 3.41
C ALA A 192 -1.90 14.41 4.82
N ARG A 193 -2.82 14.46 5.80
CA ARG A 193 -2.50 14.75 7.21
C ARG A 193 -1.72 13.61 7.85
N ALA A 194 -2.17 12.36 7.68
CA ALA A 194 -1.47 11.21 8.22
C ALA A 194 -0.04 11.12 7.67
N LEU A 195 0.12 11.35 6.36
CA LEU A 195 1.42 11.36 5.71
C LEU A 195 2.32 12.50 6.22
N ALA A 196 1.78 13.71 6.37
CA ALA A 196 2.51 14.85 6.92
C ALA A 196 2.97 14.60 8.37
N ARG A 197 2.13 14.00 9.21
CA ARG A 197 2.48 13.64 10.60
C ARG A 197 3.59 12.59 10.64
N TYR A 198 3.51 11.58 9.77
CA TYR A 198 4.56 10.57 9.66
C TYR A 198 5.91 11.18 9.31
N TYR A 199 5.97 12.01 8.26
CA TYR A 199 7.22 12.67 7.88
C TYR A 199 7.71 13.69 8.90
N ALA A 200 6.81 14.44 9.56
CA ALA A 200 7.19 15.34 10.63
C ALA A 200 7.85 14.59 11.81
N ALA A 201 7.31 13.41 12.17
CA ALA A 201 7.94 12.57 13.19
C ALA A 201 9.33 12.10 12.76
N LEU A 202 9.53 11.71 11.50
CA LEU A 202 10.84 11.31 11.00
C LEU A 202 11.87 12.45 11.05
N VAL A 203 11.48 13.66 10.61
CA VAL A 203 12.34 14.85 10.63
C VAL A 203 12.73 15.23 12.06
N ASP A 204 11.82 15.09 13.01
CA ASP A 204 12.04 15.45 14.42
C ASP A 204 12.56 14.27 15.27
N GLY A 205 13.33 13.37 14.64
CA GLY A 205 14.01 12.29 15.35
C GLY A 205 13.09 11.28 16.02
N GLY A 206 11.90 11.08 15.47
CA GLY A 206 10.88 10.18 15.98
C GLY A 206 9.93 10.80 16.99
N LEU A 207 10.01 12.11 17.27
CA LEU A 207 9.07 12.78 18.16
C LEU A 207 7.67 12.81 17.53
N VAL A 208 6.66 12.43 18.31
CA VAL A 208 5.27 12.48 17.85
C VAL A 208 4.82 13.94 17.75
N PRO A 209 4.38 14.44 16.57
CA PRO A 209 3.87 15.79 16.46
C PRO A 209 2.64 15.99 17.36
N PRO A 210 2.45 17.16 17.97
CA PRO A 210 1.25 17.41 18.77
C PRO A 210 -0.02 17.19 17.93
N PRO A 211 -1.15 16.81 18.55
CA PRO A 211 -2.42 16.71 17.86
C PRO A 211 -2.78 18.03 17.16
N HIS A 212 -3.50 17.95 16.04
CA HIS A 212 -3.98 19.16 15.38
C HIS A 212 -4.95 19.92 16.29
N SER A 213 -4.83 21.25 16.28
CA SER A 213 -5.78 22.09 16.99
C SER A 213 -7.19 21.86 16.44
N SER A 214 -8.16 21.68 17.35
CA SER A 214 -9.58 21.62 17.00
C SER A 214 -10.10 22.91 16.34
N LEU A 215 -9.30 23.98 16.38
CA LEU A 215 -9.57 25.27 15.74
C LEU A 215 -9.04 25.35 14.31
N SER A 216 -8.42 24.29 13.76
CA SER A 216 -7.94 24.27 12.38
C SER A 216 -9.11 24.55 11.42
N LYS A 217 -8.94 25.53 10.53
CA LYS A 217 -9.91 25.85 9.50
C LYS A 217 -9.35 25.51 8.11
N PRO A 218 -10.06 24.70 7.31
CA PRO A 218 -11.36 24.10 7.66
C PRO A 218 -11.23 22.89 8.62
N PRO A 219 -12.32 22.47 9.30
CA PRO A 219 -12.27 21.34 10.23
C PRO A 219 -11.81 20.06 9.52
N LEU A 220 -10.68 19.53 9.99
CA LEU A 220 -10.04 18.35 9.40
C LEU A 220 -10.98 17.13 9.44
N GLY A 221 -11.11 16.42 8.31
CA GLY A 221 -11.97 15.23 8.19
C GLY A 221 -13.43 15.49 7.81
N THR A 222 -13.85 16.76 7.66
CA THR A 222 -15.24 17.12 7.31
C THR A 222 -15.48 17.38 5.82
N HIS A 223 -14.46 17.23 4.97
CA HIS A 223 -14.60 17.48 3.54
C HIS A 223 -14.90 16.19 2.78
N PRO A 224 -16.15 15.93 2.39
CA PRO A 224 -16.34 15.23 1.13
C PRO A 224 -15.67 16.11 0.07
N HIS A 225 -14.52 15.67 -0.45
CA HIS A 225 -13.94 16.26 -1.65
C HIS A 225 -14.87 15.94 -2.82
N ILE A 226 -15.90 16.77 -3.00
CA ILE A 226 -16.69 16.77 -4.23
C ILE A 226 -15.85 17.52 -5.26
N LEU A 227 -15.10 16.77 -6.07
CA LEU A 227 -14.41 17.32 -7.23
C LEU A 227 -15.44 18.00 -8.13
N LYS A 228 -15.42 19.34 -8.17
CA LYS A 228 -16.16 20.10 -9.18
C LYS A 228 -15.31 20.12 -10.43
N PHE A 229 -15.55 19.16 -11.33
CA PHE A 229 -14.98 19.24 -12.67
C PHE A 229 -15.61 20.44 -13.39
N PRO A 230 -14.82 21.29 -14.07
CA PRO A 230 -15.37 22.24 -15.01
C PRO A 230 -16.20 21.47 -16.03
N SER A 231 -17.48 21.79 -16.13
CA SER A 231 -18.32 21.28 -17.21
C SER A 231 -17.64 21.65 -18.53
N GLU A 232 -17.33 20.65 -19.37
CA GLU A 232 -16.73 20.85 -20.68
C GLU A 232 -17.39 22.03 -21.38
N ILE A 233 -16.56 22.97 -21.83
CA ILE A 233 -17.01 24.06 -22.70
C ILE A 233 -17.54 23.38 -23.96
N THR A 234 -18.86 23.28 -24.09
CA THR A 234 -19.52 22.80 -25.30
C THR A 234 -18.96 23.57 -26.48
N SER A 235 -18.17 22.91 -27.31
CA SER A 235 -17.61 23.46 -28.54
C SER A 235 -18.76 24.04 -29.37
N LYS A 236 -18.69 25.34 -29.65
CA LYS A 236 -19.65 26.08 -30.47
C LYS A 236 -19.95 25.29 -31.76
N LYS A 237 -21.23 24.98 -31.98
CA LYS A 237 -21.80 24.48 -33.25
C LYS A 237 -21.13 25.17 -34.44
N GLN A 238 -20.34 24.44 -35.22
CA GLN A 238 -19.98 24.87 -36.56
C GLN A 238 -21.26 24.93 -37.42
N LYS A 239 -21.53 26.11 -37.95
CA LYS A 239 -22.65 26.40 -38.86
C LYS A 239 -22.40 25.66 -40.18
N GLY A 240 -23.30 24.76 -40.55
CA GLY A 240 -23.16 23.87 -41.70
C GLY A 240 -22.99 24.62 -43.04
N LYS A 241 -22.07 24.09 -43.86
CA LYS A 241 -21.99 24.36 -45.30
C LYS A 241 -22.74 23.24 -46.02
N LYS A 242 -23.80 23.59 -46.75
CA LYS A 242 -24.53 22.71 -47.64
C LYS A 242 -23.64 22.28 -48.80
N SER A 243 -23.57 20.98 -49.09
CA SER A 243 -23.30 20.45 -50.43
C SER A 243 -24.19 19.25 -50.70
N LYS A 244 -24.94 19.35 -51.79
CA LYS A 244 -25.82 18.32 -52.36
C LYS A 244 -24.99 17.15 -52.89
N ALA A 245 -25.44 15.92 -52.66
CA ALA A 245 -25.49 14.86 -53.66
C ALA A 245 -26.45 13.76 -53.17
N ALA A 246 -27.41 13.42 -54.03
CA ALA A 246 -28.36 12.33 -53.83
C ALA A 246 -27.98 11.16 -54.74
N GLY A 247 -28.19 9.94 -54.27
CA GLY A 247 -28.34 8.75 -55.12
C GLY A 247 -27.51 7.54 -54.71
N SER A 248 -28.05 6.67 -53.85
CA SER A 248 -28.50 5.34 -54.28
C SER A 248 -29.06 4.55 -53.11
N THR A 249 -30.18 3.91 -53.38
CA THR A 249 -30.95 3.01 -52.53
C THR A 249 -30.28 1.65 -52.36
N SER A 250 -30.33 1.08 -51.14
CA SER A 250 -30.59 -0.35 -51.01
C SER A 250 -31.27 -0.68 -49.67
N LYS A 251 -32.41 -1.38 -49.77
CA LYS A 251 -33.25 -1.90 -48.68
C LYS A 251 -32.69 -3.24 -48.17
N LYS A 252 -32.75 -3.48 -46.85
CA LYS A 252 -33.03 -4.78 -46.18
C LYS A 252 -33.26 -4.48 -44.68
N LYS A 253 -34.50 -4.41 -44.18
CA LYS A 253 -35.41 -5.45 -43.62
C LYS A 253 -34.81 -6.30 -42.49
N GLY A 254 -35.52 -6.33 -41.35
CA GLY A 254 -35.41 -7.33 -40.27
C GLY A 254 -35.29 -6.68 -38.89
N ASN A 255 -36.39 -6.25 -38.28
CA ASN A 255 -37.20 -6.99 -37.29
C ASN A 255 -36.77 -6.68 -35.85
N GLY A 256 -37.60 -5.88 -35.18
CA GLY A 256 -37.57 -5.70 -33.74
C GLY A 256 -38.42 -6.77 -33.05
N TYR A 257 -37.96 -7.19 -31.88
CA TYR A 257 -38.76 -7.87 -30.87
C TYR A 257 -38.16 -7.52 -29.50
N GLU A 258 -38.87 -6.68 -28.75
CA GLU A 258 -38.86 -6.74 -27.28
C GLU A 258 -39.52 -8.05 -26.85
N LEU A 259 -39.04 -8.67 -25.76
CA LEU A 259 -39.89 -9.23 -24.70
C LEU A 259 -39.10 -9.74 -23.48
N LYS A 260 -39.31 -9.02 -22.38
CA LYS A 260 -39.67 -9.45 -21.02
C LYS A 260 -38.82 -10.48 -20.24
N MET A 261 -38.41 -9.96 -19.08
CA MET A 261 -38.29 -10.60 -17.77
C MET A 261 -39.37 -11.65 -17.48
N ASN A 262 -38.97 -12.76 -16.87
CA ASN A 262 -39.83 -13.59 -16.04
C ASN A 262 -39.14 -13.93 -14.71
N HIS A 263 -39.88 -13.65 -13.65
CA HIS A 263 -39.68 -14.13 -12.29
C HIS A 263 -39.75 -15.66 -12.21
N SER A 264 -39.01 -16.23 -11.25
CA SER A 264 -39.43 -17.45 -10.57
C SER A 264 -39.15 -17.30 -9.06
N LYS A 265 -40.09 -17.81 -8.26
CA LYS A 265 -40.17 -17.85 -6.80
C LYS A 265 -40.34 -19.32 -6.39
N ASP A 266 -40.19 -19.54 -5.08
CA ASP A 266 -40.49 -20.73 -4.25
C ASP A 266 -39.22 -21.57 -3.92
N PHE A 267 -38.90 -21.99 -2.68
CA PHE A 267 -39.61 -22.36 -1.44
C PHE A 267 -38.72 -22.01 -0.19
N LYS A 268 -39.22 -21.48 0.96
CA LYS A 268 -39.64 -22.12 2.26
C LYS A 268 -38.75 -23.31 2.74
N ASP A 269 -38.18 -23.37 3.95
CA ASP A 269 -38.75 -23.44 5.33
C ASP A 269 -37.65 -22.99 6.36
N GLY A 270 -37.89 -22.36 7.54
CA GLY A 270 -38.45 -22.94 8.78
C GLY A 270 -37.48 -23.97 9.40
N GLY A 271 -36.90 -23.94 10.61
CA GLY A 271 -37.03 -23.23 11.88
C GLY A 271 -36.44 -24.17 12.96
N GLU A 272 -36.07 -23.63 14.14
CA GLU A 272 -35.88 -24.29 15.45
C GLU A 272 -34.51 -24.21 16.17
N SER A 273 -34.67 -24.24 17.49
CA SER A 273 -33.89 -23.76 18.64
C SER A 273 -33.16 -24.87 19.42
N ASN A 274 -32.08 -24.51 20.15
CA ASN A 274 -31.70 -24.93 21.54
C ASN A 274 -30.21 -24.61 21.79
N SER A 275 -29.80 -23.86 22.84
CA SER A 275 -29.67 -24.16 24.28
C SER A 275 -28.26 -24.61 24.71
N ASP A 276 -27.68 -23.90 25.69
CA ASP A 276 -26.66 -24.27 26.70
C ASP A 276 -25.26 -24.74 26.20
N GLY A 277 -24.10 -24.48 26.84
CA GLY A 277 -23.71 -23.91 28.13
C GLY A 277 -22.23 -24.30 28.40
N TYR A 278 -21.59 -23.62 29.38
CA TYR A 278 -20.28 -23.91 30.03
C TYR A 278 -18.99 -23.59 29.22
N THR A 279 -17.88 -23.05 29.75
CA THR A 279 -17.35 -22.94 31.13
C THR A 279 -16.32 -21.80 31.21
N ARG A 280 -16.24 -21.12 32.36
CA ARG A 280 -15.08 -20.35 32.85
C ARG A 280 -13.87 -21.27 33.07
N LEU A 281 -12.66 -20.74 32.92
CA LEU A 281 -11.56 -20.95 33.86
C LEU A 281 -10.56 -19.78 33.77
N ALA A 282 -10.15 -19.32 34.95
CA ALA A 282 -9.15 -18.29 35.18
C ALA A 282 -7.73 -18.87 35.05
N ASN A 283 -6.74 -18.02 34.81
CA ASN A 283 -5.62 -17.96 35.75
C ASN A 283 -4.84 -16.65 35.69
N ASP A 284 -4.37 -16.31 36.89
CA ASP A 284 -3.69 -15.10 37.30
C ASP A 284 -2.17 -15.15 37.07
N SER A 285 -1.60 -13.94 37.11
CA SER A 285 -0.39 -13.56 37.85
C SER A 285 1.03 -13.64 37.26
N ALA A 286 1.68 -12.47 37.48
CA ALA A 286 3.09 -12.23 37.83
C ALA A 286 4.14 -12.45 36.73
N GLY A 287 5.13 -11.58 36.54
CA GLY A 287 5.72 -10.57 37.41
C GLY A 287 7.24 -10.63 37.16
N GLY A 288 7.90 -9.48 37.00
CA GLY A 288 9.36 -9.48 36.78
C GLY A 288 9.89 -8.11 36.37
N SER A 289 10.12 -7.24 37.35
CA SER A 289 10.93 -6.04 37.22
C SER A 289 12.42 -6.37 37.23
N CYS A 290 13.24 -5.63 36.49
CA CYS A 290 14.64 -5.42 36.85
C CYS A 290 15.00 -3.95 36.65
N SER A 291 15.48 -3.34 37.73
CA SER A 291 15.96 -1.97 37.87
C SER A 291 17.48 -1.86 37.69
N ASP A 292 17.88 -0.65 37.29
CA ASP A 292 19.11 0.08 37.58
C ASP A 292 20.48 -0.39 37.05
N ALA A 293 21.04 0.44 36.16
CA ALA A 293 22.38 1.01 36.34
C ALA A 293 22.51 2.34 35.53
N SER A 294 23.12 3.36 36.14
CA SER A 294 23.56 4.62 35.51
C SER A 294 24.80 5.14 36.27
N PRO A 295 25.59 6.10 35.77
CA PRO A 295 26.45 6.06 34.56
C PRO A 295 27.86 6.64 34.89
N PRO A 296 28.72 6.99 33.90
CA PRO A 296 29.66 8.11 34.09
C PRO A 296 29.31 9.32 33.21
N LYS A 297 29.57 10.49 33.80
CA LYS A 297 29.24 11.84 33.33
C LYS A 297 30.04 12.27 32.10
N GLY A 298 29.39 13.02 31.19
CA GLY A 298 30.06 13.81 30.15
C GLY A 298 29.11 14.74 29.39
N PHE A 299 29.27 16.04 29.62
CA PHE A 299 28.72 17.22 28.91
C PHE A 299 27.19 17.40 28.81
N ALA A 300 26.70 18.31 29.65
CA ALA A 300 25.35 18.83 29.65
C ALA A 300 25.09 19.72 28.42
N ALA A 301 24.12 19.32 27.60
CA ALA A 301 23.37 20.24 26.75
C ALA A 301 22.11 20.66 27.50
N SER A 302 21.83 21.96 27.53
CA SER A 302 20.67 22.59 28.16
C SER A 302 19.35 21.94 27.69
N GLU A 303 18.74 21.12 28.54
CA GLU A 303 17.41 20.55 28.31
C GLU A 303 16.32 21.61 28.50
N ASN A 304 15.47 21.75 27.48
CA ASN A 304 14.30 22.62 27.50
C ASN A 304 13.18 21.89 28.28
N PRO A 305 12.60 22.45 29.36
CA PRO A 305 11.68 21.74 30.27
C PRO A 305 10.38 21.21 29.63
N ARG A 306 10.12 21.50 28.35
CA ARG A 306 8.96 21.01 27.60
C ARG A 306 9.14 19.62 26.98
N GLN A 307 10.35 19.03 27.00
CA GLN A 307 10.63 17.74 26.35
C GLN A 307 10.41 16.50 27.23
N ASN A 308 10.23 16.64 28.54
CA ASN A 308 10.21 15.48 29.46
C ASN A 308 8.98 14.56 29.35
N ASN A 309 7.97 14.91 28.56
CA ASN A 309 6.78 14.08 28.30
C ASN A 309 6.58 13.74 26.81
N ALA A 310 7.57 14.00 25.95
CA ALA A 310 7.41 13.78 24.52
C ALA A 310 7.59 12.30 24.15
N ILE A 311 6.57 11.71 23.53
CA ILE A 311 6.61 10.31 23.05
C ILE A 311 7.53 10.26 21.82
N ARG A 312 8.50 9.33 21.83
CA ARG A 312 9.34 9.00 20.67
C ARG A 312 8.96 7.64 20.11
N ILE A 313 8.76 7.57 18.80
CA ILE A 313 8.40 6.34 18.08
C ILE A 313 9.59 5.74 17.32
N PHE A 314 10.63 6.54 17.07
CA PHE A 314 11.88 6.10 16.47
C PHE A 314 13.06 6.54 17.35
N ASN A 315 13.94 5.60 17.70
CA ASN A 315 15.15 5.89 18.48
C ASN A 315 16.34 6.30 17.62
N ASN A 316 16.27 6.09 16.29
CA ASN A 316 17.31 6.51 15.35
C ASN A 316 16.70 6.70 13.94
N PRO A 317 16.46 7.95 13.49
CA PRO A 317 15.78 8.26 12.23
C PRO A 317 16.67 8.10 10.98
N GLU A 318 18.00 8.00 11.13
CA GLU A 318 18.96 7.99 9.99
C GLU A 318 18.71 6.84 8.99
N PHE A 319 18.00 5.79 9.41
CA PHE A 319 17.76 4.58 8.62
C PHE A 319 16.39 4.51 7.94
N MET A 320 15.53 5.53 8.05
CA MET A 320 14.12 5.43 7.62
C MET A 320 13.78 6.17 6.30
N MET A 321 14.73 6.90 5.71
CA MET A 321 14.43 7.77 4.54
C MET A 321 14.54 7.11 3.16
N SER A 322 14.89 5.83 3.02
CA SER A 322 15.29 5.30 1.70
C SER A 322 14.23 4.60 0.84
N SER A 323 12.96 4.46 1.24
CA SER A 323 12.01 3.65 0.42
C SER A 323 10.57 4.17 0.26
N TRP A 324 10.21 5.32 0.82
CA TRP A 324 8.86 5.91 0.63
C TRP A 324 8.84 7.14 -0.29
N ALA A 325 9.98 7.46 -0.93
CA ALA A 325 10.16 8.70 -1.67
C ALA A 325 9.45 8.76 -3.04
N TRP A 326 8.76 7.71 -3.52
CA TRP A 326 8.17 7.72 -4.86
C TRP A 326 6.72 7.20 -4.91
N VAL A 327 5.82 7.96 -4.27
CA VAL A 327 4.43 8.14 -4.72
C VAL A 327 4.11 9.64 -4.91
N ASN A 328 5.07 10.53 -4.67
CA ASN A 328 4.87 11.97 -4.67
C ASN A 328 5.79 12.67 -5.70
N THR A 329 5.75 12.23 -6.96
CA THR A 329 5.94 13.20 -8.03
C THR A 329 4.66 13.97 -8.16
N GLY A 330 4.65 15.14 -7.53
CA GLY A 330 3.57 16.12 -7.67
C GLY A 330 3.20 16.35 -9.13
N ILE A 331 1.90 16.57 -9.29
CA ILE A 331 1.19 17.17 -10.43
C ILE A 331 2.05 18.20 -11.17
#